data_AF-C1LAA0-F1
#
_entry.id   AF-C1LAA0-F1
#
_cell.length_a   1.000
_cell.length_b   1.000
_cell.length_c   1.000
_cell.angle_alpha   90.00
_cell.angle_beta   90.00
_cell.angle_gamma   90.00
#
_symmetry.space_group_name_H-M   'P 1'
#
loop_
_entity.id
_entity.type
_entity.pdbx_description
1 polymer ?
#
loop_
_entity_poly.entity_id
_entity_poly.type
_entity_poly.pdbx_seq_one_letter_code
_entity_poly.pdbx_strand_id
1 'polypeptide(L)'
;MVLRYFPVCVTLCRRVAAFAATPKDPCSVLSPLEQKFYPHIGNREIVGFGRNGVPMYYDDIAFPYPSIRFRNHTPEIAKLREKEQGEWGKLTEEEVKTLYRHSFQSTFAEMVAPHGQWKLGLAYGFIFISIGLVFYIYIRTFVVVPPKNVLELPEYKDALLYKKVFSRSGSVGKAYNFDVSPMRWREE
;
A
#
# COMPACT_ATOMS: atom_id res chain seq x y z
N MET A 1 -27.73 -39.07 -12.25
CA MET A 1 -27.29 -37.73 -11.78
C MET A 1 -25.85 -37.57 -12.22
N VAL A 2 -25.62 -36.94 -13.38
CA VAL A 2 -24.33 -36.93 -14.09
C VAL A 2 -23.47 -35.81 -13.52
N LEU A 3 -22.41 -36.17 -12.80
CA LEU A 3 -21.38 -35.25 -12.32
C LEU A 3 -20.60 -34.72 -13.53
N ARG A 4 -20.84 -33.46 -13.89
CA ARG A 4 -20.04 -32.74 -14.90
C ARG A 4 -18.71 -32.34 -14.26
N TYR A 5 -17.65 -33.06 -14.58
CA TYR A 5 -16.28 -32.62 -14.32
C TYR A 5 -15.94 -31.44 -15.24
N PHE A 6 -15.67 -30.28 -14.64
CA PHE A 6 -15.05 -29.16 -15.33
C PHE A 6 -13.55 -29.45 -15.52
N PRO A 7 -13.00 -29.40 -16.75
CA PRO A 7 -11.57 -29.47 -16.95
C PRO A 7 -10.93 -28.13 -16.57
N VAL A 8 -10.03 -28.16 -15.60
CA VAL A 8 -9.12 -27.07 -15.26
C VAL A 8 -8.16 -26.85 -16.44
N CYS A 9 -8.49 -25.89 -17.28
CA CYS A 9 -7.59 -25.40 -18.32
C CYS A 9 -6.66 -24.35 -17.70
N VAL A 10 -5.44 -24.76 -17.31
CA VAL A 10 -4.34 -23.85 -16.98
C VAL A 10 -3.18 -24.15 -17.93
N THR A 11 -3.37 -23.76 -19.19
CA THR A 11 -2.28 -23.55 -20.14
C THR A 11 -2.23 -22.06 -20.44
N LEU A 12 -1.27 -21.37 -19.82
CA LEU A 12 -0.37 -20.44 -20.51
C LEU A 12 0.64 -19.94 -19.49
N CYS A 13 1.71 -20.72 -19.31
CA CYS A 13 2.96 -20.16 -18.84
C CYS A 13 3.40 -19.16 -19.92
N ARG A 14 3.15 -17.87 -19.66
CA ARG A 14 3.56 -16.76 -20.49
C ARG A 14 5.07 -16.87 -20.63
N ARG A 15 5.55 -17.28 -21.81
CA ARG A 15 6.98 -17.16 -22.16
C ARG A 15 7.33 -15.69 -21.99
N VAL A 16 7.97 -15.34 -20.89
CA VAL A 16 8.75 -14.12 -20.79
C VAL A 16 9.86 -14.32 -21.79
N ALA A 17 9.70 -13.78 -22.99
CA ALA A 17 10.84 -13.54 -23.84
C ALA A 17 11.73 -12.57 -23.06
N ALA A 18 12.74 -13.12 -22.37
CA ALA A 18 13.90 -12.35 -22.03
C ALA A 18 14.43 -11.85 -23.37
N PHE A 19 14.17 -10.59 -23.70
CA PHE A 19 14.89 -9.90 -24.75
C PHE A 19 16.35 -9.98 -24.33
N ALA A 20 17.07 -10.95 -24.90
CA ALA A 20 18.50 -11.07 -24.74
C ALA A 20 19.09 -9.70 -25.09
N ALA A 21 19.81 -9.11 -24.13
CA ALA A 21 20.55 -7.89 -24.39
C ALA A 21 21.39 -8.14 -25.64
N THR A 22 21.27 -7.28 -26.65
CA THR A 22 22.21 -7.31 -27.77
C THR A 22 23.59 -7.14 -27.15
N PRO A 23 24.51 -8.12 -27.31
CA PRO A 23 25.85 -7.97 -26.79
C PRO A 23 26.45 -6.72 -27.44
N LYS A 24 26.93 -5.77 -26.61
CA LYS A 24 27.75 -4.66 -27.10
C LYS A 24 28.91 -5.26 -27.88
N ASP A 25 29.31 -4.61 -28.97
CA ASP A 25 30.43 -5.06 -29.80
C ASP A 25 31.63 -5.37 -28.89
N PRO A 26 32.21 -6.59 -28.95
CA PRO A 26 33.26 -7.01 -28.02
C PRO A 26 34.55 -6.18 -28.17
N CYS A 27 34.64 -5.35 -29.21
CA CYS A 27 35.76 -4.47 -29.50
C CYS A 27 35.55 -3.01 -29.01
N SER A 28 34.36 -2.68 -28.49
CA SER A 28 34.11 -1.35 -27.92
C SER A 28 34.74 -1.25 -26.53
N VAL A 29 35.70 -0.32 -26.36
CA VAL A 29 36.38 -0.11 -25.07
C VAL A 29 35.36 0.46 -24.08
N LEU A 30 34.90 -0.36 -23.14
CA LEU A 30 34.03 0.08 -22.04
C LEU A 30 34.75 1.14 -21.20
N SER A 31 34.03 2.17 -20.77
CA SER A 31 34.59 3.16 -19.84
C SER A 31 34.98 2.48 -18.51
N PRO A 32 35.98 3.01 -17.75
CA PRO A 32 36.39 2.41 -16.48
C PRO A 32 35.25 2.23 -15.48
N LEU A 33 34.26 3.15 -15.50
CA LEU A 33 33.06 3.04 -14.67
C LEU A 33 32.13 1.92 -15.15
N GLU A 34 31.89 1.79 -16.45
CA GLU A 34 31.09 0.68 -16.98
C GLU A 34 31.73 -0.67 -16.68
N GLN A 35 33.06 -0.80 -16.79
CA GLN A 35 33.78 -2.02 -16.45
C GLN A 35 33.56 -2.42 -14.98
N LYS A 36 33.55 -1.44 -14.07
CA LYS A 36 33.34 -1.68 -12.63
C LYS A 36 31.96 -2.24 -12.31
N PHE A 37 30.93 -1.85 -13.06
CA PHE A 37 29.54 -2.20 -12.76
C PHE A 37 28.94 -3.24 -13.71
N TYR A 38 29.69 -3.68 -14.72
CA TYR A 38 29.32 -4.82 -15.56
C TYR A 38 29.51 -6.14 -14.79
N PRO A 39 28.57 -7.10 -14.86
CA PRO A 39 27.36 -7.14 -15.69
C PRO A 39 26.08 -6.62 -15.01
N HIS A 40 26.14 -6.13 -13.78
CA HIS A 40 24.96 -5.82 -12.95
C HIS A 40 24.00 -4.79 -13.56
N ILE A 41 24.54 -3.78 -14.26
CA ILE A 41 23.74 -2.71 -14.89
C ILE A 41 23.25 -3.12 -16.29
N GLY A 42 23.86 -4.13 -16.89
CA GLY A 42 23.62 -4.54 -18.28
C GLY A 42 24.16 -3.51 -19.29
N ASN A 43 23.47 -3.34 -20.40
CA ASN A 43 23.84 -2.43 -21.48
C ASN A 43 23.17 -1.05 -21.32
N ARG A 44 23.00 -0.56 -20.10
CA ARG A 44 22.43 0.77 -19.86
C ARG A 44 23.54 1.82 -19.84
N GLU A 45 23.21 2.99 -20.36
CA GLU A 45 24.10 4.14 -20.35
C GLU A 45 24.18 4.74 -18.94
N ILE A 46 25.41 4.96 -18.46
CA ILE A 46 25.69 5.70 -17.22
C ILE A 46 25.79 7.19 -17.57
N VAL A 47 24.91 8.00 -17.01
CA VAL A 47 24.73 9.42 -17.35
C VAL A 47 25.27 10.33 -16.25
N GLY A 48 25.32 9.87 -15.00
CA GLY A 48 25.74 10.68 -13.86
C GLY A 48 26.28 9.86 -12.71
N PHE A 49 26.70 10.57 -11.65
CA PHE A 49 27.35 9.97 -10.49
C PHE A 49 26.40 9.20 -9.55
N GLY A 50 25.14 9.62 -9.47
CA GLY A 50 24.10 8.99 -8.64
C GLY A 50 24.16 9.41 -7.17
N ARG A 51 23.10 9.11 -6.42
CA ARG A 51 22.93 9.57 -5.03
C ARG A 51 24.09 9.18 -4.09
N ASN A 52 24.66 7.99 -4.28
CA ASN A 52 25.71 7.43 -3.41
C ASN A 52 27.03 7.15 -4.16
N GLY A 53 27.23 7.75 -5.35
CA GLY A 53 28.37 7.43 -6.21
C GLY A 53 28.29 6.05 -6.88
N VAL A 54 27.12 5.41 -6.80
CA VAL A 54 26.82 4.14 -7.47
C VAL A 54 25.77 4.42 -8.55
N PRO A 55 26.02 3.99 -9.81
CA PRO A 55 25.08 4.17 -10.90
C PRO A 55 23.88 3.22 -10.73
N MET A 56 22.80 3.77 -10.15
CA MET A 56 21.53 3.09 -9.94
C MET A 56 20.39 3.87 -10.58
N TYR A 57 19.36 3.15 -11.02
CA TYR A 57 18.11 3.73 -11.47
C TYR A 57 17.11 3.76 -10.34
N TYR A 58 16.49 4.91 -10.11
CA TYR A 58 15.33 5.05 -9.23
C TYR A 58 14.44 6.18 -9.76
N ASP A 59 13.14 5.96 -9.69
CA ASP A 59 12.13 6.99 -9.97
C ASP A 59 11.79 7.65 -8.63
N ASP A 60 12.41 8.80 -8.36
CA ASP A 60 12.24 9.57 -7.13
C ASP A 60 11.94 11.03 -7.46
N ILE A 61 10.95 11.61 -6.78
CA ILE A 61 10.55 13.00 -6.93
C ILE A 61 11.66 13.94 -6.44
N ALA A 62 12.37 13.56 -5.37
CA ALA A 62 13.46 14.37 -4.82
C ALA A 62 14.72 14.34 -5.70
N PHE A 63 14.88 13.29 -6.50
CA PHE A 63 16.05 13.05 -7.34
C PHE A 63 15.60 12.71 -8.77
N PRO A 64 15.11 13.70 -9.53
CA PRO A 64 14.46 13.48 -10.82
C PRO A 64 15.41 12.99 -11.93
N TYR A 65 16.72 13.05 -11.71
CA TYR A 65 17.75 12.65 -12.66
C TYR A 65 18.51 11.43 -12.10
N PRO A 66 18.13 10.20 -12.49
CA PRO A 66 18.83 9.00 -12.08
C PRO A 66 20.20 8.91 -12.76
N SER A 67 21.15 8.23 -12.13
CA SER A 67 22.52 8.06 -12.64
C SER A 67 22.64 7.21 -13.90
N ILE A 68 21.65 6.39 -14.20
CA ILE A 68 21.61 5.53 -15.38
C ILE A 68 20.28 5.70 -16.10
N ARG A 69 20.23 5.36 -17.39
CA ARG A 69 18.96 5.31 -18.15
C ARG A 69 18.13 4.08 -17.75
N PHE A 70 16.81 4.18 -17.90
CA PHE A 70 15.90 3.07 -17.60
C PHE A 70 16.15 1.85 -18.50
N ARG A 71 16.18 2.06 -19.82
CA ARG A 71 16.31 0.98 -20.81
C ARG A 71 17.76 0.78 -21.26
N ASN A 72 18.04 -0.42 -21.78
CA ASN A 72 19.29 -0.74 -22.44
C ASN A 72 19.47 0.09 -23.72
N HIS A 73 20.72 0.33 -24.10
CA HIS A 73 21.06 0.99 -25.35
C HIS A 73 20.69 0.09 -26.54
N THR A 74 19.94 0.64 -27.49
CA THR A 74 19.52 -0.03 -28.74
C THR A 74 19.98 0.81 -29.94
N PRO A 75 20.23 0.19 -31.11
CA PRO A 75 20.72 0.93 -32.29
C PRO A 75 19.70 1.96 -32.82
N GLU A 76 18.42 1.73 -32.62
CA GLU A 76 17.36 2.70 -32.96
C GLU A 76 17.46 3.96 -32.11
N ILE A 77 17.70 3.78 -30.80
CA ILE A 77 17.88 4.90 -29.87
C ILE A 77 19.19 5.61 -30.17
N ALA A 78 20.27 4.91 -30.53
CA ALA A 78 21.52 5.54 -30.94
C ALA A 78 21.31 6.56 -32.09
N LYS A 79 20.55 6.19 -33.12
CA LYS A 79 20.19 7.10 -34.23
C LYS A 79 19.34 8.29 -33.75
N LEU A 80 18.41 8.07 -32.82
CA LEU A 80 17.62 9.15 -32.24
C LEU A 80 18.47 10.08 -31.36
N ARG A 81 19.50 9.57 -30.69
CA ARG A 81 20.47 10.34 -29.90
C ARG A 81 21.34 11.22 -30.78
N GLU A 82 21.76 10.74 -31.95
CA GLU A 82 22.46 11.56 -32.95
C GLU A 82 21.59 12.73 -33.42
N LYS A 83 20.29 12.51 -33.63
CA LYS A 83 19.33 13.59 -33.91
C LYS A 83 19.15 14.54 -32.72
N GLU A 84 19.10 14.01 -31.49
CA GLU A 84 18.95 14.79 -30.25
C GLU A 84 20.10 15.78 -30.02
N GLN A 85 21.31 15.47 -30.48
CA GLN A 85 22.46 16.38 -30.42
C GLN A 85 22.29 17.63 -31.32
N GLY A 86 21.39 17.56 -32.30
CA GLY A 86 21.07 18.68 -33.19
C GLY A 86 19.95 19.59 -32.68
N GLU A 87 19.26 20.24 -33.61
CA GLU A 87 18.14 21.14 -33.31
C GLU A 87 16.87 20.37 -32.94
N TRP A 88 16.32 20.64 -31.75
CA TRP A 88 15.16 19.91 -31.23
C TRP A 88 13.85 20.20 -31.98
N GLY A 89 13.76 21.30 -32.73
CA GLY A 89 12.61 21.60 -33.59
C GLY A 89 12.41 20.59 -34.73
N LYS A 90 13.42 19.77 -35.05
CA LYS A 90 13.36 18.74 -36.08
C LYS A 90 12.90 17.37 -35.54
N LEU A 91 12.80 17.21 -34.22
CA LEU A 91 12.29 15.99 -33.60
C LEU A 91 10.76 15.99 -33.64
N THR A 92 10.18 14.85 -33.99
CA THR A 92 8.73 14.68 -33.85
C THR A 92 8.36 14.43 -32.39
N GLU A 93 7.10 14.72 -32.02
CA GLU A 93 6.61 14.47 -30.66
C GLU A 93 6.75 12.99 -30.25
N GLU A 94 6.62 12.07 -31.20
CA GLU A 94 6.75 10.63 -30.97
C GLU A 94 8.20 10.23 -30.68
N GLU A 95 9.17 10.83 -31.39
CA GLU A 95 10.60 10.63 -31.15
C GLU A 95 10.98 11.17 -29.76
N VAL A 96 10.47 12.34 -29.38
CA VAL A 96 10.67 12.91 -28.03
C VAL A 96 10.08 12.01 -26.94
N LYS A 97 8.84 11.52 -27.12
CA LYS A 97 8.21 10.57 -26.19
C LYS A 97 9.00 9.26 -26.09
N THR A 98 9.55 8.79 -27.20
CA THR A 98 10.39 7.58 -27.24
C THR A 98 11.70 7.77 -26.50
N LEU A 99 12.39 8.90 -26.69
CA LEU A 99 13.58 9.28 -25.92
C LEU A 99 13.28 9.40 -24.43
N TYR A 100 12.12 9.98 -24.08
CA TYR A 100 11.68 10.10 -22.70
C TYR A 100 11.44 8.72 -22.07
N ARG A 101 10.70 7.82 -22.71
CA ARG A 101 10.41 6.47 -22.20
C ARG A 101 11.61 5.52 -22.23
N HIS A 102 12.64 5.84 -23.02
CA HIS A 102 13.94 5.16 -22.96
C HIS A 102 14.72 5.57 -21.70
N SER A 103 14.66 6.86 -21.39
CA SER A 103 15.38 7.47 -20.28
C SER A 103 14.73 7.17 -18.93
N PHE A 104 13.40 7.29 -18.87
CA PHE A 104 12.61 7.20 -17.65
C PHE A 104 11.55 6.10 -17.76
N GLN A 105 11.33 5.37 -16.66
CA GLN A 105 10.27 4.38 -16.56
C GLN A 105 8.91 5.05 -16.40
N SER A 106 8.77 5.93 -15.39
CA SER A 106 7.52 6.61 -15.07
C SER A 106 7.59 8.13 -15.20
N THR A 107 6.44 8.75 -15.44
CA THR A 107 6.30 10.22 -15.40
C THR A 107 6.02 10.71 -13.99
N PHE A 108 6.21 12.00 -13.70
CA PHE A 108 5.82 12.56 -12.39
C PHE A 108 4.34 12.36 -12.07
N ALA A 109 3.47 12.44 -13.07
CA ALA A 109 2.05 12.17 -12.90
C ALA A 109 1.79 10.69 -12.52
N GLU A 110 2.53 9.75 -13.11
CA GLU A 110 2.44 8.32 -12.77
C GLU A 110 3.01 8.02 -11.37
N MET A 111 4.09 8.69 -10.97
CA MET A 111 4.70 8.52 -9.65
C MET A 111 3.81 9.04 -8.51
N VAL A 112 3.14 10.18 -8.74
CA VAL A 112 2.28 10.83 -7.73
C VAL A 112 0.86 10.27 -7.76
N ALA A 113 0.53 9.38 -8.70
CA ALA A 113 -0.80 8.82 -8.83
C ALA A 113 -1.26 8.15 -7.52
N PRO A 114 -2.47 8.47 -7.00
CA PRO A 114 -2.93 7.97 -5.72
C PRO A 114 -3.14 6.46 -5.76
N HIS A 115 -2.45 5.72 -4.90
CA HIS A 115 -2.60 4.27 -4.79
C HIS A 115 -3.71 3.87 -3.80
N GLY A 116 -4.49 2.85 -4.16
CA GLY A 116 -5.59 2.32 -3.35
C GLY A 116 -5.18 1.46 -2.15
N GLN A 117 -3.90 1.43 -1.78
CA GLN A 117 -3.37 0.54 -0.73
C GLN A 117 -3.98 0.79 0.66
N TRP A 118 -4.40 2.03 0.96
CA TRP A 118 -5.08 2.35 2.22
C TRP A 118 -6.38 1.55 2.42
N LYS A 119 -7.07 1.19 1.33
CA LYS A 119 -8.27 0.35 1.38
C LYS A 119 -7.96 -1.06 1.88
N LEU A 120 -6.80 -1.60 1.50
CA LEU A 120 -6.31 -2.88 2.00
C LEU A 120 -6.00 -2.77 3.51
N GLY A 121 -5.38 -1.67 3.93
CA GLY A 121 -5.14 -1.39 5.35
C GLY A 121 -6.43 -1.42 6.18
N LEU A 122 -7.49 -0.77 5.70
CA LEU A 122 -8.80 -0.81 6.35
C LEU A 122 -9.43 -2.21 6.34
N ALA A 123 -9.34 -2.94 5.22
CA ALA A 123 -9.88 -4.29 5.12
C ALA A 123 -9.23 -5.23 6.15
N TYR A 124 -7.90 -5.19 6.30
CA TYR A 124 -7.20 -5.95 7.32
C TYR A 124 -7.60 -5.51 8.74
N GLY A 125 -7.74 -4.20 8.97
CA GLY A 125 -8.23 -3.69 10.26
C GLY A 125 -9.58 -4.29 10.66
N PHE A 126 -10.55 -4.32 9.75
CA PHE A 126 -11.86 -4.92 10.03
C PHE A 126 -11.81 -6.44 10.23
N ILE A 127 -10.91 -7.14 9.54
CA ILE A 127 -10.71 -8.59 9.76
C ILE A 127 -10.20 -8.86 11.17
N PHE A 128 -9.22 -8.10 11.67
CA PHE A 128 -8.72 -8.30 13.02
C PHE A 128 -9.75 -7.94 14.10
N ILE A 129 -10.54 -6.88 13.88
CA ILE A 129 -11.64 -6.50 14.78
C ILE A 129 -12.71 -7.61 14.82
N SER A 130 -13.09 -8.17 13.66
CA SER A 130 -14.11 -9.22 13.61
C SER A 130 -13.65 -10.50 14.32
N ILE A 131 -12.39 -10.90 14.13
CA ILE A 131 -11.80 -12.04 14.84
C ILE A 131 -11.82 -11.79 16.35
N GLY A 132 -11.43 -10.58 16.80
CA GLY A 132 -11.47 -10.21 18.22
C GLY A 132 -12.87 -10.27 18.83
N LEU A 133 -13.89 -9.79 18.11
CA LEU A 133 -15.28 -9.85 18.56
C LEU A 133 -15.82 -11.28 18.64
N VAL A 134 -15.55 -12.11 17.63
CA VAL A 134 -15.94 -13.52 17.63
C VAL A 134 -15.28 -14.26 18.80
N PHE A 135 -14.00 -13.99 19.04
CA PHE A 135 -13.27 -14.57 20.17
C PHE A 135 -13.83 -14.12 21.53
N TYR A 136 -14.18 -12.84 21.67
CA TYR A 136 -14.82 -12.32 22.87
C TYR A 136 -16.17 -12.99 23.14
N ILE A 137 -17.02 -13.11 22.11
CA ILE A 137 -18.31 -13.80 22.22
C ILE A 137 -18.09 -15.25 22.67
N TYR A 138 -17.15 -15.97 22.05
CA TYR A 138 -16.81 -17.35 22.40
C TYR A 138 -16.45 -17.51 23.89
N ILE A 139 -15.59 -16.63 24.42
CA ILE A 139 -15.21 -16.64 25.85
C ILE A 139 -16.44 -16.39 26.73
N ARG A 140 -17.27 -15.40 26.39
CA ARG A 140 -18.45 -15.02 27.18
C ARG A 140 -19.54 -16.08 27.18
N THR A 141 -19.68 -16.87 26.11
CA THR A 141 -20.75 -17.88 25.99
C THR A 141 -20.33 -19.24 26.53
N PHE A 142 -19.08 -19.67 26.31
CA PHE A 142 -18.66 -21.04 26.59
C PHE A 142 -17.68 -21.17 27.75
N VAL A 143 -16.89 -20.13 28.06
CA VAL A 143 -15.81 -20.22 29.05
C VAL A 143 -16.22 -19.58 30.38
N VAL A 144 -16.83 -18.39 30.34
CA VAL A 144 -17.21 -17.64 31.54
C VAL A 144 -18.68 -17.89 31.85
N VAL A 145 -18.94 -18.74 32.85
CA VAL A 145 -20.27 -18.84 33.47
C VAL A 145 -20.30 -17.85 34.64
N PRO A 146 -20.98 -16.69 34.52
CA PRO A 146 -21.08 -15.77 35.64
C PRO A 146 -21.87 -16.43 36.78
N PRO A 147 -21.40 -16.35 38.03
CA PRO A 147 -22.20 -16.80 39.17
C PRO A 147 -23.45 -15.91 39.26
N LYS A 148 -24.61 -16.51 39.54
CA LYS A 148 -25.83 -15.75 39.84
C LYS A 148 -25.54 -14.84 41.04
N ASN A 149 -25.46 -13.54 40.81
CA ASN A 149 -25.12 -12.57 41.83
C ASN A 149 -26.37 -11.80 42.25
N VAL A 150 -26.53 -11.57 43.56
CA VAL A 150 -27.61 -10.76 44.15
C VAL A 150 -27.60 -9.34 43.56
N LEU A 151 -26.43 -8.85 43.15
CA LEU A 151 -26.27 -7.53 42.50
C LEU A 151 -27.01 -7.40 41.16
N GLU A 152 -27.32 -8.50 40.49
CA GLU A 152 -27.97 -8.48 39.18
C GLU A 152 -29.50 -8.37 39.26
N LEU A 153 -30.08 -8.69 40.42
CA LEU A 153 -31.52 -8.63 40.65
C LEU A 153 -32.04 -7.20 40.43
N PRO A 154 -33.20 -7.02 39.76
CA PRO A 154 -33.76 -5.70 39.49
C PRO A 154 -34.01 -4.93 40.80
N GLU A 155 -34.57 -5.61 41.81
CA GLU A 155 -34.83 -5.06 43.14
C GLU A 155 -33.56 -4.52 43.80
N TYR A 156 -32.43 -5.23 43.65
CA TYR A 156 -31.16 -4.81 44.23
C TYR A 156 -30.57 -3.61 43.48
N LYS A 157 -30.69 -3.56 42.14
CA LYS A 157 -30.28 -2.40 41.34
C LYS A 157 -31.09 -1.17 41.72
N ASP A 158 -32.40 -1.33 41.89
CA ASP A 158 -33.29 -0.27 42.34
C ASP A 158 -32.91 0.20 43.74
N ALA A 159 -32.69 -0.73 44.67
CA ALA A 159 -32.24 -0.41 46.04
C ALA A 159 -30.90 0.35 46.05
N LEU A 160 -29.95 0.00 45.19
CA LEU A 160 -28.69 0.75 45.04
C LEU A 160 -28.92 2.16 44.49
N LEU A 161 -29.85 2.32 43.56
CA LEU A 161 -30.23 3.63 43.02
C LEU A 161 -30.85 4.50 44.11
N TYR A 162 -31.80 3.97 44.90
CA TYR A 162 -32.35 4.66 46.07
C TYR A 162 -31.25 5.02 47.08
N LYS A 163 -30.40 4.06 47.47
CA LYS A 163 -29.27 4.28 48.38
C LYS A 163 -28.38 5.42 47.91
N LYS A 164 -28.08 5.49 46.60
CA LYS A 164 -27.26 6.53 45.99
C LYS A 164 -27.92 7.91 46.09
N VAL A 165 -29.22 8.00 45.82
CA VAL A 165 -30.01 9.24 45.96
C VAL A 165 -30.04 9.72 47.42
N PHE A 166 -30.39 8.83 48.36
CA PHE A 166 -30.47 9.19 49.78
C PHE A 166 -29.13 9.57 50.39
N SER A 167 -28.05 8.88 49.99
CA SER A 167 -26.68 9.24 50.38
C SER A 167 -26.14 10.48 49.67
N ARG A 168 -26.92 11.06 48.73
CA ARG A 168 -26.54 12.21 47.88
C ARG A 168 -25.21 11.96 47.15
N SER A 169 -24.96 10.70 46.81
CA SER A 169 -23.75 10.25 46.15
C SER A 169 -23.91 10.31 44.63
N GLY A 170 -22.97 10.92 43.92
CA GLY A 170 -22.98 11.02 42.46
C GLY A 170 -23.36 12.40 41.92
N SER A 171 -23.63 12.46 40.62
CA SER A 171 -23.88 13.74 39.93
C SER A 171 -25.29 14.26 40.20
N VAL A 172 -25.40 15.58 40.41
CA VAL A 172 -26.65 16.30 40.65
C VAL A 172 -27.67 16.06 39.54
N GLY A 173 -27.23 15.98 38.27
CA GLY A 173 -28.12 15.72 37.13
C GLY A 173 -28.81 14.36 37.23
N LYS A 174 -28.12 13.33 37.74
CA LYS A 174 -28.73 12.01 37.94
C LYS A 174 -29.71 12.01 39.13
N ALA A 175 -29.47 12.83 40.14
CA ALA A 175 -30.39 12.96 41.27
C ALA A 175 -31.68 13.73 40.90
N TYR A 176 -31.60 14.67 39.96
CA TYR A 176 -32.76 15.46 39.50
C TYR A 176 -33.84 14.62 38.79
N ASN A 177 -33.41 13.53 38.15
CA ASN A 177 -34.30 12.56 37.51
C ASN A 177 -35.12 11.75 38.53
N PHE A 178 -34.75 11.78 39.81
CA PHE A 178 -35.53 11.16 40.88
C PHE A 178 -36.56 12.14 41.43
N ASP A 179 -37.83 11.74 41.46
CA ASP A 179 -38.88 12.52 42.09
C ASP A 179 -39.09 12.07 43.54
N VAL A 180 -38.86 13.01 44.47
CA VAL A 180 -38.91 12.78 45.91
C VAL A 180 -40.35 12.65 46.42
N SER A 181 -41.33 13.26 45.76
CA SER A 181 -42.72 13.23 46.26
C SER A 181 -43.41 11.88 46.04
N PRO A 182 -43.39 11.29 44.82
CA PRO A 182 -43.92 9.96 44.56
C PRO A 182 -42.89 8.84 44.79
N MET A 183 -41.65 9.17 45.17
CA MET A 183 -40.55 8.22 45.36
C MET A 183 -40.25 7.36 44.12
N ARG A 184 -40.34 7.96 42.93
CA ARG A 184 -40.15 7.28 41.63
C ARG A 184 -39.23 8.06 40.71
N TRP A 185 -38.59 7.36 39.78
CA TRP A 185 -37.84 7.98 38.69
C TRP A 185 -38.80 8.64 37.71
N ARG A 186 -38.42 9.81 37.17
CA ARG A 186 -39.13 10.39 36.02
C ARG A 186 -38.91 9.47 34.82
N GLU A 187 -39.99 9.12 34.16
CA GLU A 187 -39.94 8.46 32.86
C GLU A 187 -39.39 9.48 31.84
N GLU A 188 -38.41 9.06 31.03
CA GLU A 188 -37.87 9.85 29.93
C GLU A 188 -38.87 9.97 28.77
#